data_AF-A0A8T3BSR2-F1
#
_entry.id   AF-A0A8T3BSR2-F1
#
_cell.length_a   1.000
_cell.length_b   1.000
_cell.length_c   1.000
_cell.angle_alpha   90.00
_cell.angle_beta   90.00
_cell.angle_gamma   90.00
#
_symmetry.space_group_name_H-M   'P 1'
#
loop_
_entity.id
_entity.type
_entity.pdbx_description
1 polymer ?
#
loop_
_entity_poly.entity_id
_entity_poly.type
_entity_poly.pdbx_seq_one_letter_code
_entity_poly.pdbx_strand_id
1 'polypeptide(L)'
;MESLWRDIDMRRLDQGEDTETNLVIISHGLTSRVFLMKWFKWTVDQFERLNNFGNCEFRVMQLGPGGDYSLAIFHTKEELQSWGLSPEMVIDQQWRATANRGNWNEDFPGYLNSFFDHLKDSQENEEAEESENRELQLSTEHFALD
;
A
#
# COMPACT_ATOMS: atom_id res chain seq x y z
N MET A 1 0.77 11.32 -8.07
CA MET A 1 0.10 10.01 -8.07
C MET A 1 -1.34 10.12 -7.59
N GLU A 2 -1.66 10.99 -6.61
CA GLU A 2 -3.05 11.20 -6.17
C GLU A 2 -4.01 11.65 -7.28
N SER A 3 -3.56 12.50 -8.23
CA SER A 3 -4.41 12.95 -9.33
C SER A 3 -4.85 11.80 -10.24
N LEU A 4 -3.92 10.94 -10.64
CA LEU A 4 -4.22 9.80 -11.51
C LEU A 4 -5.19 8.82 -10.85
N TRP A 5 -4.95 8.49 -9.58
CA TRP A 5 -5.84 7.59 -8.84
C TRP A 5 -7.25 8.18 -8.69
N ARG A 6 -7.35 9.48 -8.36
CA ARG A 6 -8.65 10.17 -8.29
C ARG A 6 -9.34 10.24 -9.65
N ASP A 7 -8.59 10.46 -10.73
CA ASP A 7 -9.16 10.53 -12.08
C ASP A 7 -9.70 9.16 -12.52
N ILE A 8 -9.02 8.06 -12.15
CA ILE A 8 -9.51 6.69 -12.37
C ILE A 8 -10.75 6.40 -11.51
N ASP A 9 -10.72 6.72 -10.22
CA ASP A 9 -11.82 6.48 -9.28
C ASP A 9 -13.09 7.28 -9.65
N MET A 10 -12.91 8.54 -10.04
CA MET A 10 -13.99 9.41 -10.50
C MET A 10 -14.43 9.13 -11.94
N ARG A 11 -13.87 8.10 -12.60
CA ARG A 11 -14.17 7.76 -14.01
C ARG A 11 -14.04 8.94 -14.96
N ARG A 12 -13.12 9.88 -14.69
CA ARG A 12 -12.95 11.11 -15.49
C ARG A 12 -12.38 10.85 -16.87
N LEU A 13 -11.84 9.65 -17.08
CA LEU A 13 -11.29 9.19 -18.35
C LEU A 13 -12.34 8.46 -19.21
N ASP A 14 -13.50 8.12 -18.66
CA ASP A 14 -14.57 7.46 -19.41
C ASP A 14 -15.20 8.46 -20.38
N GLN A 15 -15.11 8.16 -21.68
CA GLN A 15 -15.63 9.03 -22.74
C GLN A 15 -17.09 8.73 -23.12
N GLY A 16 -17.77 7.87 -22.37
CA GLY A 16 -19.19 7.53 -22.58
C GLY A 16 -19.59 6.23 -21.89
N GLU A 17 -20.89 5.94 -21.90
CA GLU A 17 -21.51 4.83 -21.16
C GLU A 17 -21.14 3.44 -21.72
N ASP A 18 -20.49 3.38 -22.89
CA ASP A 18 -20.18 2.15 -23.63
C ASP A 18 -18.70 2.01 -24.00
N THR A 19 -17.81 2.85 -23.44
CA THR A 19 -16.38 2.79 -23.74
C THR A 19 -15.60 2.15 -22.61
N GLU A 20 -14.95 1.02 -22.89
CA GLU A 20 -13.96 0.41 -21.98
C GLU A 20 -12.66 1.24 -22.00
N THR A 21 -12.40 1.96 -20.92
CA THR A 21 -11.16 2.73 -20.76
C THR A 21 -10.01 1.83 -20.34
N ASN A 22 -9.01 1.69 -21.20
CA ASN A 22 -7.76 0.97 -20.92
C ASN A 22 -6.61 1.96 -20.73
N LEU A 23 -5.82 1.79 -19.66
CA LEU A 23 -4.69 2.67 -19.34
C LEU A 23 -3.35 1.95 -19.52
N VAL A 24 -2.40 2.60 -20.19
CA VAL A 24 -1.01 2.16 -20.30
C VAL A 24 -0.11 3.15 -19.56
N ILE A 25 0.62 2.66 -18.56
CA ILE A 25 1.56 3.46 -17.77
C ILE A 25 2.98 3.06 -18.17
N ILE A 26 3.74 3.99 -18.73
CA ILE A 26 5.16 3.81 -19.08
C ILE A 26 6.01 4.52 -18.05
N SER A 27 6.91 3.79 -17.38
CA SER A 27 7.74 4.34 -16.31
C SER A 27 9.03 3.55 -16.09
N HIS A 28 9.78 3.94 -15.07
CA HIS A 28 10.99 3.24 -14.60
C HIS A 28 10.64 2.13 -13.62
N GLY A 29 11.48 1.09 -13.51
CA GLY A 29 11.21 -0.09 -12.68
C GLY A 29 10.91 0.24 -11.21
N LEU A 30 11.67 1.17 -10.60
CA LEU A 30 11.41 1.62 -9.23
C LEU A 30 10.07 2.34 -9.10
N THR A 31 9.76 3.25 -10.02
CA THR A 31 8.50 4.00 -10.02
C THR A 31 7.30 3.09 -10.20
N SER A 32 7.39 2.06 -11.06
CA SER A 32 6.35 1.06 -11.23
C SER A 32 6.11 0.23 -9.95
N ARG A 33 7.17 -0.13 -9.22
CA ARG A 33 7.03 -0.81 -7.92
C ARG A 33 6.35 0.08 -6.88
N VAL A 34 6.74 1.35 -6.79
CA VAL A 34 6.12 2.32 -5.86
C VAL A 34 4.65 2.54 -6.22
N PHE A 35 4.32 2.58 -7.51
CA PHE A 35 2.94 2.63 -7.97
C PHE A 35 2.14 1.41 -7.50
N LEU A 36 2.65 0.19 -7.69
CA LEU A 36 1.99 -1.03 -7.23
C LEU A 36 1.84 -1.07 -5.70
N MET A 37 2.88 -0.68 -4.96
CA MET A 37 2.83 -0.56 -3.50
C MET A 37 1.71 0.38 -3.07
N LYS A 38 1.63 1.57 -3.68
CA LYS A 38 0.59 2.54 -3.34
C LYS A 38 -0.80 2.07 -3.75
N TRP A 39 -0.92 1.39 -4.90
CA TRP A 39 -2.19 0.90 -5.43
C TRP A 39 -2.79 -0.21 -4.57
N PHE A 40 -2.00 -1.25 -4.28
CA PHE A 40 -2.43 -2.40 -3.49
C PHE A 40 -2.25 -2.21 -1.98
N LYS A 41 -1.80 -1.02 -1.57
CA LYS A 41 -1.53 -0.66 -0.17
C LYS A 41 -0.58 -1.66 0.51
N TRP A 42 0.45 -2.09 -0.21
CA TRP A 42 1.45 -3.00 0.31
C TRP A 42 2.35 -2.31 1.33
N THR A 43 2.83 -3.06 2.33
CA THR A 43 3.76 -2.57 3.35
C THR A 43 5.15 -2.31 2.76
N VAL A 44 6.00 -1.60 3.50
CA VAL A 44 7.41 -1.39 3.12
C VAL A 44 8.11 -2.75 2.94
N ASP A 45 7.95 -3.67 3.89
CA ASP A 45 8.54 -5.02 3.81
C ASP A 45 8.07 -5.81 2.58
N GLN A 46 6.79 -5.68 2.23
CA GLN A 46 6.24 -6.30 1.01
C GLN A 46 6.81 -5.65 -0.24
N PHE A 47 6.96 -4.32 -0.25
CA PHE A 47 7.56 -3.58 -1.36
C PHE A 47 9.02 -3.94 -1.57
N GLU A 48 9.82 -4.03 -0.50
CA GLU A 48 11.27 -4.31 -0.60
C GLU A 48 11.55 -5.68 -1.24
N ARG A 49 10.65 -6.65 -1.05
CA ARG A 49 10.73 -7.99 -1.66
C ARG A 49 10.48 -8.01 -3.16
N LEU A 50 9.81 -7.00 -3.71
CA LEU A 50 9.47 -6.97 -5.13
C LEU A 50 10.73 -6.91 -6.00
N ASN A 51 10.75 -7.71 -7.06
CA ASN A 51 11.77 -7.59 -8.08
C ASN A 51 11.48 -6.38 -8.98
N ASN A 52 12.55 -5.71 -9.41
CA ASN A 52 12.45 -4.67 -10.44
C ASN A 52 11.92 -5.29 -11.74
N PHE A 53 11.14 -4.49 -12.46
CA PHE A 53 10.74 -4.83 -13.82
C PHE A 53 11.99 -4.93 -14.71
N GLY A 54 12.03 -5.96 -15.55
CA GLY A 54 12.96 -6.05 -16.67
C GLY A 54 12.69 -4.97 -17.71
N ASN A 55 13.66 -4.74 -18.60
CA ASN A 55 13.48 -3.81 -19.71
C ASN A 55 12.32 -4.27 -20.60
N CYS A 56 11.37 -3.37 -20.83
CA CYS A 56 10.15 -3.64 -21.60
C CYS A 56 9.24 -4.73 -21.00
N GLU A 57 9.44 -5.12 -19.74
CA GLU A 57 8.49 -5.97 -19.02
C GLU A 57 7.22 -5.17 -18.70
N PHE A 58 6.07 -5.83 -18.75
CA PHE A 58 4.79 -5.27 -18.36
C PHE A 58 4.06 -6.21 -17.40
N ARG A 59 3.15 -5.65 -16.62
CA ARG A 59 2.22 -6.40 -15.77
C ARG A 59 0.82 -5.84 -15.99
N VAL A 60 -0.15 -6.72 -16.15
CA VAL A 60 -1.56 -6.35 -16.36
C VAL A 60 -2.30 -6.33 -15.02
N MET A 61 -2.95 -5.21 -14.73
CA MET A 61 -3.93 -5.11 -13.65
C MET A 61 -5.31 -5.10 -14.28
N GLN A 62 -6.13 -6.09 -13.96
CA GLN A 62 -7.47 -6.23 -14.52
C GLN A 62 -8.52 -5.98 -13.44
N LEU A 63 -9.57 -5.26 -13.79
CA LEU A 63 -10.73 -5.06 -12.92
C LEU A 63 -11.47 -6.39 -12.75
N GLY A 64 -11.52 -6.88 -11.52
CA GLY A 64 -12.27 -8.09 -11.14
C GLY A 64 -13.78 -7.81 -10.96
N PRO A 65 -14.59 -8.87 -10.77
CA PRO A 65 -16.05 -8.75 -10.62
C PRO A 65 -16.46 -7.97 -9.35
N GLY A 66 -15.55 -7.85 -8.38
CA GLY A 66 -15.74 -7.10 -7.14
C GLY A 66 -15.60 -5.60 -7.29
N GLY A 67 -15.08 -5.12 -8.43
CA GLY A 67 -14.72 -3.72 -8.63
C GLY A 67 -13.30 -3.37 -8.19
N ASP A 68 -12.51 -4.36 -7.76
CA ASP A 68 -11.10 -4.20 -7.42
C ASP A 68 -10.19 -4.69 -8.57
N TYR A 69 -9.11 -3.96 -8.83
CA TYR A 69 -8.10 -4.43 -9.77
C TYR A 69 -7.26 -5.55 -9.15
N SER A 70 -6.82 -6.50 -9.96
CA SER A 70 -5.97 -7.62 -9.55
C SER A 70 -4.91 -7.95 -10.60
N LEU A 71 -3.73 -8.36 -10.13
CA LEU A 71 -2.68 -8.98 -10.94
C LEU A 71 -2.96 -10.46 -11.24
N ALA A 72 -3.79 -11.14 -10.45
CA ALA A 72 -3.97 -12.61 -10.55
C ALA A 72 -4.96 -13.05 -11.64
N ILE A 73 -5.56 -12.14 -12.39
CA ILE A 73 -6.50 -12.48 -13.48
C ILE A 73 -5.76 -12.94 -14.73
N PHE A 74 -4.67 -12.26 -15.10
CA PHE A 74 -3.88 -12.57 -16.30
C PHE A 74 -2.51 -13.19 -16.01
N HIS A 75 -2.16 -13.40 -14.74
CA HIS A 75 -0.86 -13.97 -14.36
C HIS A 75 -1.04 -15.15 -13.41
N THR A 76 -0.17 -16.13 -13.59
CA THR A 76 -0.10 -17.32 -12.75
C THR A 76 0.45 -17.00 -11.37
N LYS A 77 0.14 -17.86 -10.40
CA LYS A 77 0.68 -17.75 -9.05
C LYS A 77 2.22 -17.77 -9.06
N GLU A 78 2.79 -18.60 -9.91
CA GLU A 78 4.23 -18.78 -10.06
C GLU A 78 4.91 -17.51 -10.58
N GLU A 79 4.28 -16.81 -11.55
CA GLU A 79 4.75 -15.50 -12.02
C GLU A 79 4.73 -14.46 -10.90
N LEU A 80 3.62 -14.37 -10.15
CA LEU A 80 3.50 -13.45 -9.02
C LEU A 80 4.62 -13.69 -8.00
N GLN A 81 4.88 -14.94 -7.65
CA GLN A 81 5.96 -15.31 -6.74
C GLN A 81 7.34 -14.98 -7.31
N SER A 82 7.55 -15.21 -8.62
CA SER A 82 8.81 -14.87 -9.29
C SER A 82 9.09 -13.36 -9.29
N TRP A 83 8.05 -12.54 -9.19
CA TRP A 83 8.15 -11.09 -9.04
C TRP A 83 8.38 -10.61 -7.61
N GLY A 84 8.47 -11.54 -6.65
CA GLY A 84 8.74 -11.25 -5.25
C GLY A 84 7.48 -10.98 -4.41
N LEU A 85 6.27 -11.30 -4.91
CA LEU A 85 5.07 -11.20 -4.09
C LEU A 85 5.11 -12.25 -2.97
N SER A 86 4.89 -11.81 -1.73
CA SER A 86 4.78 -12.71 -0.58
C SER A 86 3.53 -13.60 -0.71
N PRO A 87 3.46 -14.74 0.01
CA PRO A 87 2.27 -15.58 0.02
C PRO A 87 0.99 -14.82 0.37
N GLU A 88 1.07 -13.85 1.28
CA GLU A 88 -0.04 -13.02 1.70
C GLU A 88 -0.51 -12.07 0.59
N MET A 89 0.42 -11.44 -0.14
CA MET A 89 0.11 -10.61 -1.31
C MET A 89 -0.56 -11.44 -2.40
N VAL A 90 -0.07 -12.66 -2.65
CA VAL A 90 -0.67 -13.56 -3.64
C VAL A 90 -2.11 -13.92 -3.29
N ILE A 91 -2.38 -14.22 -2.01
CA ILE A 91 -3.74 -14.51 -1.53
C ILE A 91 -4.66 -13.30 -1.73
N ASP A 92 -4.21 -12.09 -1.39
CA ASP A 92 -4.96 -10.85 -1.64
C ASP A 92 -5.27 -10.66 -3.13
N GLN A 93 -4.29 -10.87 -4.01
CA GLN A 93 -4.50 -10.73 -5.46
C GLN A 93 -5.50 -11.79 -5.98
N GLN A 94 -5.40 -13.03 -5.52
CA GLN A 94 -6.36 -14.09 -5.89
C GLN A 94 -7.77 -13.75 -5.39
N TRP A 95 -7.91 -13.23 -4.17
CA TRP A 95 -9.20 -12.80 -3.64
C TRP A 95 -9.80 -11.68 -4.49
N ARG A 96 -9.03 -10.63 -4.83
CA ARG A 96 -9.47 -9.54 -5.72
C ARG A 96 -9.90 -10.01 -7.10
N ALA A 97 -9.28 -11.07 -7.62
CA ALA A 97 -9.60 -11.63 -8.92
C ALA A 97 -10.99 -12.32 -8.94
N THR A 98 -11.44 -12.88 -7.80
CA THR A 98 -12.66 -13.70 -7.73
C THR A 98 -13.78 -13.11 -6.90
N ALA A 99 -13.51 -12.13 -6.03
CA ALA A 99 -14.50 -11.59 -5.11
C ALA A 99 -15.63 -10.89 -5.87
N ASN A 100 -16.88 -11.11 -5.44
CA ASN A 100 -18.03 -10.41 -5.98
C ASN A 100 -18.28 -9.09 -5.22
N ARG A 101 -18.90 -8.14 -5.90
CA ARG A 101 -19.21 -6.82 -5.35
C ARG A 101 -20.06 -6.96 -4.08
N GLY A 102 -19.54 -6.50 -2.94
CA GLY A 102 -20.21 -6.58 -1.64
C GLY A 102 -19.65 -7.62 -0.66
N ASN A 103 -18.69 -8.47 -1.08
CA ASN A 103 -17.87 -9.24 -0.15
C ASN A 103 -16.79 -8.31 0.43
N TRP A 104 -16.97 -7.87 1.68
CA TRP A 104 -15.94 -7.13 2.41
C TRP A 104 -14.89 -8.10 2.91
N ASN A 105 -13.61 -7.84 2.63
CA ASN A 105 -12.52 -8.57 3.25
C ASN A 105 -12.27 -7.98 4.65
N GLU A 106 -13.05 -8.41 5.65
CA GLU A 106 -12.83 -8.01 7.06
C GLU A 106 -11.50 -8.56 7.61
N ASP A 107 -10.90 -9.56 6.94
CA ASP A 107 -9.73 -10.30 7.41
C ASP A 107 -8.37 -9.73 6.96
N PHE A 108 -8.29 -8.55 6.31
CA PHE A 108 -6.99 -8.01 5.87
C PHE A 108 -6.47 -6.90 6.82
N PRO A 109 -5.47 -7.16 7.68
CA PRO A 109 -5.03 -6.25 8.76
C PRO A 109 -4.38 -4.95 8.26
N GLY A 110 -3.95 -4.90 7.00
CA GLY A 110 -3.12 -3.82 6.46
C GLY A 110 -3.86 -2.56 6.00
N TYR A 111 -5.16 -2.41 6.32
CA TYR A 111 -6.00 -1.44 5.62
C TYR A 111 -5.62 0.03 5.84
N LEU A 112 -4.94 0.38 6.94
CA LEU A 112 -4.52 1.77 7.21
C LEU A 112 -3.40 1.95 8.27
N ASN A 113 -3.23 1.02 9.21
CA ASN A 113 -2.36 1.26 10.37
C ASN A 113 -0.86 1.14 10.05
N SER A 114 -0.45 0.13 9.30
CA SER A 114 0.97 -0.18 9.10
C SER A 114 1.78 0.87 8.32
N PHE A 115 1.13 1.77 7.57
CA PHE A 115 1.84 2.88 6.90
C PHE A 115 2.23 4.01 7.88
N PHE A 116 1.43 4.23 8.94
CA PHE A 116 1.65 5.29 9.94
C PHE A 116 2.14 4.75 11.29
N ASP A 117 2.21 3.44 11.49
CA ASP A 117 2.63 2.88 12.78
C ASP A 117 4.06 3.32 13.16
N HIS A 118 4.97 3.46 12.19
CA HIS A 118 6.30 4.06 12.45
C HIS A 118 6.27 5.55 12.82
N LEU A 119 5.19 6.27 12.51
CA LEU A 119 5.02 7.68 12.88
C LEU A 119 4.40 7.83 14.29
N LYS A 120 3.74 6.79 14.81
CA LYS A 120 3.28 6.76 16.19
C LYS A 120 4.44 6.59 17.17
N ASP A 121 5.39 5.71 16.84
CA ASP A 121 6.60 5.51 17.66
C ASP A 121 7.44 6.79 17.80
N SER A 122 7.40 7.71 16.83
CA SER A 122 8.10 8.99 16.94
C SER A 122 7.43 9.98 17.89
N GLN A 123 6.09 9.96 18.02
CA GLN A 123 5.40 10.87 18.96
C GLN A 123 5.48 10.38 20.40
N GLU A 124 5.41 9.06 20.62
CA GLU A 124 5.52 8.47 21.97
C GLU A 124 6.93 8.65 22.57
N ASN A 125 7.98 8.61 21.73
CA ASN A 125 9.35 8.87 22.20
C ASN A 125 9.59 10.34 22.57
N GLU A 126 9.02 11.31 21.83
CA GLU A 126 9.14 12.74 22.15
C GLU A 126 8.42 13.10 23.46
N GLU A 127 7.24 12.52 23.71
CA GLU A 127 6.49 12.73 24.96
C GLU A 127 7.15 12.07 26.19
N ALA A 128 7.80 10.92 26.00
CA ALA A 128 8.56 10.25 27.05
C ALA A 128 9.81 11.04 27.46
N GLU A 129 10.59 11.56 26.50
CA GLU A 129 11.77 12.39 26.77
C GLU A 129 11.42 13.72 27.45
N GLU A 130 10.27 14.32 27.10
CA GLU A 130 9.83 15.58 27.72
C GLU A 130 9.30 15.38 29.16
N SER A 131 8.75 14.20 29.45
CA SER A 131 8.27 13.82 30.79
C SER A 131 9.43 13.52 31.74
N GLU A 132 10.44 12.79 31.27
CA GLU A 132 11.63 12.44 32.05
C GLU A 132 12.46 13.70 32.38
N ASN A 133 12.56 14.65 31.43
CA ASN A 133 13.20 15.94 31.67
C ASN A 133 12.46 16.81 32.70
N ARG A 134 11.11 16.78 32.74
CA ARG A 134 10.33 17.52 33.75
C ARG A 134 10.48 16.92 35.16
N GLU A 135 10.54 15.60 35.29
CA GLU A 135 10.78 14.94 36.59
C GLU A 135 12.18 15.21 37.13
N LEU A 136 13.21 15.19 36.27
CA LEU A 136 14.58 15.56 36.63
C LEU A 136 14.67 17.02 37.10
N GLN A 137 13.92 17.93 36.48
CA GLN A 137 13.88 19.34 36.86
C GLN A 137 13.17 19.57 38.20
N LEU A 138 12.05 18.88 38.46
CA LEU A 138 11.33 18.94 39.73
C LEU A 138 12.13 18.32 40.90
N SER A 139 12.89 17.24 40.65
CA SER A 139 13.76 16.63 41.66
C SER A 139 14.96 17.52 42.01
N THR A 140 15.48 18.28 41.05
CA THR A 140 16.60 19.22 41.23
C THR A 140 16.17 20.45 42.03
N GLU A 141 14.97 20.97 41.80
CA GLU A 141 14.41 22.10 42.56
C GLU A 141 14.05 21.71 44.00
N HIS A 142 13.62 20.46 44.24
CA HIS A 142 13.33 19.97 45.59
C HIS A 142 14.61 19.82 46.45
N PHE A 143 15.76 19.54 45.84
CA PHE A 143 17.05 19.41 46.53
C PHE A 143 17.75 20.76 46.80
N ALA A 144 17.26 21.86 46.22
CA ALA A 144 17.85 23.19 46.34
C ALA A 144 17.19 24.08 47.42
N LEU A 145 16.20 23.54 48.17
CA LEU A 145 15.42 24.28 49.18
C LEU A 145 15.62 23.81 50.64
N ASP A 146 16.60 22.92 50.91
CA ASP A 146 17.07 22.59 52.27
C ASP A 146 18.47 23.15 52.55
#